data_AF-L7VYG9-F1
#
_entry.id   AF-L7VYG9-F1
#
_cell.length_a   1.000
_cell.length_b   1.000
_cell.length_c   1.000
_cell.angle_alpha   90.00
_cell.angle_beta   90.00
_cell.angle_gamma   90.00
#
_symmetry.space_group_name_H-M   'P 1'
#
loop_
_entity.id
_entity.type
_entity.pdbx_description
1 polymer ?
#
loop_
_entity_poly.entity_id
_entity_poly.type
_entity_poly.pdbx_seq_one_letter_code
_entity_poly.pdbx_strand_id
1 'polypeptide(L)'
;MRDIRASSAPLLAEAERALAEGKRWLALSRLERVWTDLEAAEYSSAIPGDLRHQMSELEREWQRLAPELGAHRTPGPRPAFELLPAAARALAEAALAQMPVYYEASLDYGRNTAPEYGLFYLGAARAQRDFISLVASLPRRPKTWPALSPRDVTGEIAAVRDELLAAYRPPLSIERHAVFIRISALLKEADELGAAGARYGAVLRLLDAKARVARLLHPGRTMGRDQAAARAATYEAVLGSSPLDTTLQRLFLETAQFSAANPDPAAGGGEIAAAIFEDVLPYFPVVLGPAPPAPPQRLAEATVTLVRWPYT
;
A
#
# COMPACT_ATOMS: atom_id res chain seq x y z
N MET A 1 -7.83 7.43 23.10
CA MET A 1 -6.70 6.49 23.26
C MET A 1 -7.08 5.04 23.55
N ARG A 2 -8.12 4.72 24.36
CA ARG A 2 -8.56 3.31 24.53
C ARG A 2 -8.87 2.60 23.20
N ASP A 3 -9.32 3.36 22.20
CA ASP A 3 -9.68 2.85 20.88
C ASP A 3 -8.47 2.35 20.05
N ILE A 4 -7.36 3.10 20.04
CA ILE A 4 -6.18 2.75 19.22
C ILE A 4 -5.51 1.46 19.71
N ARG A 5 -5.47 1.23 21.03
CA ARG A 5 -4.98 -0.05 21.56
C ARG A 5 -5.86 -1.21 21.13
N ALA A 6 -7.18 -1.01 21.10
CA ALA A 6 -8.14 -2.04 20.70
C ALA A 6 -8.04 -2.35 19.19
N SER A 7 -7.78 -1.35 18.34
CA SER A 7 -7.61 -1.54 16.90
C SER A 7 -6.21 -2.06 16.51
N SER A 8 -5.16 -1.67 17.23
CA SER A 8 -3.76 -1.98 16.88
C SER A 8 -3.28 -3.32 17.44
N ALA A 9 -3.76 -3.73 18.62
CA ALA A 9 -3.31 -4.99 19.24
C ALA A 9 -3.57 -6.24 18.37
N PRO A 10 -4.73 -6.39 17.71
CA PRO A 10 -4.94 -7.51 16.78
C PRO A 10 -3.96 -7.49 15.61
N LEU A 11 -3.67 -6.30 15.05
CA LEU A 11 -2.75 -6.15 13.92
C LEU A 11 -1.30 -6.47 14.30
N LEU A 12 -0.87 -6.09 15.51
CA LEU A 12 0.44 -6.43 16.02
C LEU A 12 0.58 -7.93 16.26
N ALA A 13 -0.40 -8.57 16.92
CA ALA A 13 -0.42 -10.01 17.12
C ALA A 13 -0.39 -10.77 15.77
N GLU A 14 -1.05 -10.20 14.77
CA GLU A 14 -1.05 -10.69 13.40
C GLU A 14 0.31 -10.58 12.69
N ALA A 15 1.09 -9.53 12.96
CA ALA A 15 2.47 -9.39 12.46
C ALA A 15 3.42 -10.35 13.18
N GLU A 16 3.29 -10.49 14.50
CA GLU A 16 4.04 -11.44 15.33
C GLU A 16 3.79 -12.88 14.90
N ARG A 17 2.52 -13.26 14.69
CA ARG A 17 2.17 -14.60 14.18
C ARG A 17 2.79 -14.85 12.81
N ALA A 18 2.69 -13.90 11.89
CA ALA A 18 3.31 -14.03 10.57
C ALA A 18 4.82 -14.26 10.68
N LEU A 19 5.50 -13.53 11.57
CA LEU A 19 6.92 -13.70 11.83
C LEU A 19 7.25 -15.08 12.41
N ALA A 20 6.48 -15.53 13.41
CA ALA A 20 6.65 -16.84 14.05
C ALA A 20 6.46 -18.00 13.06
N GLU A 21 5.60 -17.83 12.06
CA GLU A 21 5.38 -18.79 10.95
C GLU A 21 6.40 -18.66 9.81
N GLY A 22 7.45 -17.85 9.98
CA GLY A 22 8.49 -17.63 8.99
C GLY A 22 8.09 -16.75 7.80
N LYS A 23 6.91 -16.11 7.84
CA LYS A 23 6.38 -15.21 6.79
C LYS A 23 6.91 -13.80 6.97
N ARG A 24 8.22 -13.65 6.77
CA ARG A 24 8.97 -12.43 7.12
C ARG A 24 8.50 -11.21 6.34
N TRP A 25 8.13 -11.35 5.08
CA TRP A 25 7.71 -10.22 4.25
C TRP A 25 6.31 -9.75 4.62
N LEU A 26 5.40 -10.70 4.86
CA LEU A 26 4.08 -10.39 5.41
C LEU A 26 4.18 -9.70 6.78
N ALA A 27 5.04 -10.20 7.67
CA ALA A 27 5.27 -9.60 8.97
C ALA A 27 5.75 -8.15 8.85
N LEU A 28 6.72 -7.87 7.96
CA LEU A 28 7.21 -6.51 7.70
C LEU A 28 6.11 -5.59 7.16
N SER A 29 5.30 -6.06 6.20
CA SER A 29 4.18 -5.28 5.65
C SER A 29 3.08 -5.00 6.68
N ARG A 30 2.82 -5.92 7.62
CA ARG A 30 1.86 -5.71 8.70
C ARG A 30 2.41 -4.79 9.79
N LEU A 31 3.70 -4.91 10.07
CA LEU A 31 4.39 -4.04 11.01
C LEU A 31 4.31 -2.58 10.55
N GLU A 32 4.52 -2.29 9.26
CA GLU A 32 4.38 -0.93 8.70
C GLU A 32 3.05 -0.26 9.08
N ARG A 33 1.94 -1.00 8.91
CA ARG A 33 0.59 -0.50 9.22
C ARG A 33 0.42 -0.21 10.70
N VAL A 34 0.76 -1.18 11.55
CA VAL A 34 0.54 -1.04 13.00
C VAL A 34 1.51 -0.03 13.62
N TRP A 35 2.73 0.05 13.11
CA TRP A 35 3.75 1.01 13.52
C TRP A 35 3.26 2.44 13.30
N THR A 36 2.67 2.72 12.14
CA THR A 36 2.11 4.04 11.83
C THR A 36 1.05 4.46 12.84
N ASP A 37 0.09 3.58 13.15
CA ASP A 37 -0.98 3.90 14.10
C ASP A 37 -0.47 4.07 15.53
N LEU A 38 0.46 3.22 15.97
CA LEU A 38 1.04 3.26 17.32
C LEU A 38 1.89 4.51 17.54
N GLU A 39 2.82 4.81 16.63
CA GLU A 39 3.67 6.00 16.70
C GLU A 39 2.85 7.29 16.59
N ALA A 40 1.83 7.32 15.73
CA ALA A 40 0.93 8.47 15.61
C ALA A 40 0.18 8.73 16.91
N ALA A 41 -0.31 7.67 17.55
CA ALA A 41 -0.99 7.75 18.84
C ALA A 41 -0.06 8.16 19.97
N GLU A 42 1.14 7.57 20.03
CA GLU A 42 2.16 7.87 21.02
C GLU A 42 2.57 9.34 20.92
N TYR A 43 2.91 9.79 19.72
CA TYR A 43 3.32 11.17 19.47
C TYR A 43 2.24 12.18 19.87
N SER A 44 1.00 12.00 19.41
CA SER A 44 -0.12 12.87 19.82
C SER A 44 -0.33 12.84 21.33
N SER A 45 -0.17 11.67 21.97
CA SER A 45 -0.36 11.51 23.41
C SER A 45 0.74 12.10 24.29
N ALA A 46 1.94 12.25 23.75
CA ALA A 46 3.07 12.86 24.45
C ALA A 46 2.88 14.38 24.59
N ILE A 47 2.03 15.00 23.77
CA ILE A 47 1.65 16.40 23.93
C ILE A 47 0.73 16.54 25.15
N PRO A 48 1.03 17.46 26.09
CA PRO A 48 0.16 17.75 27.23
C PRO A 48 -1.30 17.98 26.82
N GLY A 49 -2.24 17.44 27.59
CA GLY A 49 -3.65 17.40 27.17
C GLY A 49 -4.26 18.78 26.93
N ASP A 50 -3.88 19.78 27.71
CA ASP A 50 -4.28 21.18 27.55
C ASP A 50 -3.71 21.82 26.27
N LEU A 51 -2.50 21.44 25.85
CA LEU A 51 -1.86 21.91 24.62
C LEU A 51 -2.36 21.17 23.38
N ARG A 52 -2.68 19.87 23.50
CA ARG A 52 -3.07 19.00 22.37
C ARG A 52 -4.30 19.50 21.61
N HIS A 53 -5.18 20.24 22.30
CA HIS A 53 -6.40 20.81 21.72
C HIS A 53 -6.22 22.25 21.21
N GLN A 54 -4.98 22.77 21.19
CA GLN A 54 -4.69 24.13 20.73
C GLN A 54 -4.14 24.11 19.31
N MET A 55 -4.73 24.92 18.42
CA MET A 55 -4.24 25.05 17.04
C MET A 55 -2.80 25.56 16.98
N SER A 56 -2.42 26.48 17.89
CA SER A 56 -1.06 26.99 18.00
C SER A 56 -0.02 25.91 18.33
N GLU A 57 -0.43 24.87 19.05
CA GLU A 57 0.42 23.71 19.35
C GLU A 57 0.69 22.89 18.09
N LEU A 58 -0.36 22.55 17.34
CA LEU A 58 -0.25 21.85 16.06
C LEU A 58 0.64 22.62 15.08
N GLU A 59 0.40 23.92 14.90
CA GLU A 59 1.20 24.76 14.00
C GLU A 59 2.68 24.79 14.42
N ARG A 60 2.96 24.88 15.72
CA ARG A 60 4.33 24.83 16.24
C ARG A 60 5.01 23.48 15.95
N GLU A 61 4.34 22.37 16.22
CA GLU A 61 4.88 21.04 15.96
C GLU A 61 5.08 20.79 14.45
N TRP A 62 4.14 21.24 13.62
CA TRP A 62 4.24 21.16 12.16
C TRP A 62 5.47 21.92 11.64
N GLN A 63 5.70 23.13 12.14
CA GLN A 63 6.90 23.92 11.82
C GLN A 63 8.18 23.26 12.35
N ARG A 64 8.15 22.72 13.57
CA ARG A 64 9.29 22.05 14.21
C ARG A 64 9.77 20.83 13.39
N LEU A 65 8.84 20.05 12.86
CA LEU A 65 9.16 18.86 12.05
C LEU A 65 9.42 19.17 10.56
N ALA A 66 9.19 20.40 10.10
CA ALA A 66 9.38 20.79 8.71
C ALA A 66 10.79 20.48 8.16
N PRO A 67 11.90 20.70 8.89
CA PRO A 67 13.23 20.36 8.38
C PRO A 67 13.44 18.86 8.22
N GLU A 68 12.91 18.06 9.15
CA GLU A 68 13.08 16.61 9.18
C GLU A 68 12.23 15.89 8.11
N LEU A 69 10.99 16.34 7.91
CA LEU A 69 10.04 15.74 6.98
C LEU A 69 10.05 16.43 5.61
N GLY A 70 10.42 17.71 5.55
CA GLY A 70 10.47 18.50 4.33
C GLY A 70 11.62 18.12 3.38
N ALA A 71 12.73 17.60 3.91
CA ALA A 71 13.88 17.12 3.12
C ALA A 71 13.55 15.90 2.23
N HIS A 72 12.34 15.35 2.36
CA HIS A 72 11.92 14.10 1.72
C HIS A 72 10.64 14.25 0.89
N ARG A 73 10.28 15.49 0.52
CA ARG A 73 9.08 15.82 -0.26
C ARG A 73 9.05 15.27 -1.68
N THR A 74 10.21 14.96 -2.26
CA THR A 74 10.26 14.37 -3.60
C THR A 74 10.23 12.85 -3.48
N PRO A 75 9.10 12.18 -3.77
CA PRO A 75 9.12 10.74 -3.98
C PRO A 75 10.06 10.44 -5.14
N GLY A 76 10.81 9.34 -5.03
CA GLY A 76 11.72 8.91 -6.07
C GLY A 76 12.71 7.85 -5.61
N PRO A 77 13.50 7.29 -6.54
CA PRO A 77 14.51 6.31 -6.22
C PRO A 77 15.53 6.87 -5.22
N ARG A 78 15.79 6.12 -4.15
CA ARG A 78 16.90 6.42 -3.25
C ARG A 78 18.03 5.41 -3.49
N PRO A 79 19.28 5.86 -3.62
CA PRO A 79 20.43 4.95 -3.71
C PRO A 79 20.49 3.95 -2.55
N ALA A 80 20.05 4.37 -1.35
CA ALA A 80 19.97 3.51 -0.17
C ALA A 80 19.05 2.28 -0.38
N PHE A 81 18.10 2.34 -1.32
CA PHE A 81 17.15 1.25 -1.56
C PHE A 81 17.61 0.26 -2.64
N GLU A 82 18.65 0.58 -3.43
CA GLU A 82 19.06 -0.24 -4.59
C GLU A 82 19.49 -1.66 -4.22
N LEU A 83 19.98 -1.82 -3.00
CA LEU A 83 20.46 -3.10 -2.47
C LEU A 83 19.45 -3.76 -1.53
N LEU A 84 18.25 -3.21 -1.38
CA LEU A 84 17.20 -3.85 -0.61
C LEU A 84 16.49 -4.93 -1.44
N PRO A 85 16.01 -6.01 -0.80
CA PRO A 85 15.11 -6.95 -1.46
C PRO A 85 13.85 -6.25 -2.01
N ALA A 86 13.33 -6.74 -3.13
CA ALA A 86 12.21 -6.13 -3.87
C ALA A 86 10.99 -5.79 -2.98
N ALA A 87 10.60 -6.67 -2.06
CA ALA A 87 9.49 -6.40 -1.13
C ALA A 87 9.82 -5.24 -0.15
N ALA A 88 11.00 -5.25 0.46
CA ALA A 88 11.44 -4.20 1.36
C ALA A 88 11.53 -2.85 0.64
N ARG A 89 12.13 -2.83 -0.55
CA ARG A 89 12.19 -1.64 -1.39
C ARG A 89 10.82 -1.10 -1.73
N ALA A 90 9.88 -1.97 -2.13
CA ALA A 90 8.52 -1.55 -2.47
C ALA A 90 7.80 -0.91 -1.28
N LEU A 91 7.93 -1.49 -0.08
CA LEU A 91 7.38 -0.93 1.15
C LEU A 91 8.02 0.41 1.51
N ALA A 92 9.34 0.56 1.37
CA ALA A 92 10.03 1.82 1.64
C ALA A 92 9.67 2.93 0.63
N GLU A 93 9.55 2.60 -0.66
CA GLU A 93 9.12 3.55 -1.69
C GLU A 93 7.68 4.01 -1.43
N ALA A 94 6.78 3.10 -1.05
CA ALA A 94 5.40 3.43 -0.70
C ALA A 94 5.30 4.30 0.57
N ALA A 95 6.04 3.95 1.62
CA ALA A 95 6.15 4.75 2.84
C ALA A 95 6.67 6.17 2.56
N LEU A 96 7.68 6.28 1.69
CA LEU A 96 8.25 7.56 1.28
C LEU A 96 7.23 8.46 0.57
N ALA A 97 6.34 7.89 -0.24
CA ALA A 97 5.28 8.66 -0.90
C ALA A 97 4.19 9.11 0.08
N GLN A 98 3.85 8.30 1.09
CA GLN A 98 2.81 8.65 2.07
C GLN A 98 3.26 9.69 3.10
N MET A 99 4.54 9.69 3.45
CA MET A 99 5.12 10.59 4.44
C MET A 99 4.79 12.09 4.19
N PRO A 100 5.03 12.68 2.99
CA PRO A 100 4.66 14.07 2.72
C PRO A 100 3.15 14.30 2.69
N VAL A 101 2.35 13.30 2.27
CA VAL A 101 0.89 13.40 2.26
C VAL A 101 0.37 13.57 3.69
N TYR A 102 0.82 12.75 4.63
CA TYR A 102 0.43 12.90 6.04
C TYR A 102 0.91 14.21 6.65
N TYR A 103 2.14 14.64 6.33
CA TYR A 103 2.68 15.90 6.83
C TYR A 103 1.86 17.11 6.36
N GLU A 104 1.56 17.22 5.07
CA GLU A 104 0.79 18.34 4.53
C GLU A 104 -0.68 18.27 4.98
N ALA A 105 -1.29 17.09 4.95
CA ALA A 105 -2.68 16.91 5.37
C ALA A 105 -2.89 17.17 6.87
N SER A 106 -1.86 17.00 7.71
CA SER A 106 -1.99 17.17 9.17
C SER A 106 -2.52 18.56 9.56
N LEU A 107 -2.01 19.62 8.93
CA LEU A 107 -2.38 20.99 9.25
C LEU A 107 -3.80 21.31 8.77
N ASP A 108 -4.10 21.01 7.52
CA ASP A 108 -5.42 21.27 6.94
C ASP A 108 -6.51 20.44 7.62
N TYR A 109 -6.23 19.17 7.92
CA TYR A 109 -7.17 18.32 8.62
C TYR A 109 -7.41 18.82 10.05
N GLY A 110 -6.36 19.22 10.77
CA GLY A 110 -6.49 19.81 12.10
C GLY A 110 -7.32 21.10 12.10
N ARG A 111 -7.17 21.95 11.09
CA ARG A 111 -7.94 23.20 10.93
C ARG A 111 -9.41 22.98 10.66
N ASN A 112 -9.73 21.93 9.90
CA ASN A 112 -11.10 21.62 9.50
C ASN A 112 -11.82 20.67 10.48
N THR A 113 -11.11 20.08 11.45
CA THR A 113 -11.69 19.14 12.43
C THR A 113 -11.32 19.51 13.87
N ALA A 114 -10.16 19.06 14.36
CA ALA A 114 -9.61 19.40 15.65
C ALA A 114 -8.08 19.22 15.66
N PRO A 115 -7.31 20.04 16.40
CA PRO A 115 -5.84 19.99 16.41
C PRO A 115 -5.26 18.62 16.75
N GLU A 116 -5.88 17.85 17.64
CA GLU A 116 -5.42 16.52 18.05
C GLU A 116 -5.37 15.51 16.89
N TYR A 117 -6.26 15.65 15.90
CA TYR A 117 -6.24 14.79 14.72
C TYR A 117 -5.13 15.22 13.75
N GLY A 118 -4.87 16.53 13.66
CA GLY A 118 -3.68 17.03 12.96
C GLY A 118 -2.40 16.49 13.58
N LEU A 119 -2.27 16.54 14.91
CA LEU A 119 -1.12 15.98 15.63
C LEU A 119 -0.97 14.48 15.40
N PHE A 120 -2.09 13.73 15.31
CA PHE A 120 -2.06 12.32 14.94
C PHE A 120 -1.47 12.10 13.54
N TYR A 121 -1.95 12.83 12.52
CA TYR A 121 -1.39 12.74 11.16
C TYR A 121 0.08 13.17 11.08
N LEU A 122 0.48 14.17 11.87
CA LEU A 122 1.88 14.56 11.96
C LEU A 122 2.75 13.44 12.55
N GLY A 123 2.24 12.74 13.57
CA GLY A 123 2.86 11.53 14.10
C GLY A 123 2.93 10.40 13.07
N ALA A 124 1.89 10.20 12.25
CA ALA A 124 1.90 9.22 11.16
C ALA A 124 2.97 9.53 10.10
N ALA A 125 3.18 10.81 9.76
CA ALA A 125 4.27 11.23 8.87
C ALA A 125 5.64 10.87 9.45
N ARG A 126 5.85 11.10 10.74
CA ARG A 126 7.08 10.69 11.44
C ARG A 126 7.25 9.17 11.43
N ALA A 127 6.18 8.43 11.69
CA ALA A 127 6.20 6.97 11.69
C ALA A 127 6.63 6.40 10.33
N GLN A 128 6.16 6.98 9.22
CA GLN A 128 6.58 6.58 7.87
C GLN A 128 8.08 6.82 7.65
N ARG A 129 8.63 7.95 8.11
CA ARG A 129 10.08 8.21 8.07
C ARG A 129 10.87 7.18 8.88
N ASP A 130 10.40 6.87 10.09
CA ASP A 130 11.07 5.94 10.99
C ASP A 130 11.03 4.51 10.41
N PHE A 131 9.91 4.13 9.78
CA PHE A 131 9.78 2.87 9.03
C PHE A 131 10.73 2.79 7.84
N ILE A 132 10.89 3.87 7.06
CA ILE A 132 11.89 3.93 5.97
C ILE A 132 13.30 3.67 6.51
N SER A 133 13.62 4.23 7.68
CA SER A 133 14.92 4.06 8.32
C SER A 133 15.13 2.61 8.80
N LEU A 134 14.10 2.00 9.39
CA LEU A 134 14.08 0.57 9.74
C LEU A 134 14.34 -0.29 8.51
N VAL A 135 13.60 -0.07 7.41
CA VAL A 135 13.73 -0.84 6.18
C VAL A 135 15.13 -0.67 5.57
N ALA A 136 15.69 0.55 5.60
CA ALA A 136 17.05 0.81 5.14
C ALA A 136 18.13 0.10 5.98
N SER A 137 17.84 -0.26 7.23
CA SER A 137 18.75 -1.03 8.09
C SER A 137 18.68 -2.56 7.87
N LEU A 138 17.72 -3.05 7.09
CA LEU A 138 17.58 -4.48 6.83
C LEU A 138 18.78 -5.03 6.05
N PRO A 139 19.07 -6.34 6.19
CA PRO A 139 20.09 -6.98 5.39
C PRO A 139 19.87 -6.74 3.89
N ARG A 140 20.96 -6.39 3.21
CA ARG A 140 20.95 -6.19 1.75
C ARG A 140 20.66 -7.51 1.04
N ARG A 141 20.02 -7.42 -0.12
CA ARG A 141 19.83 -8.58 -1.01
C ARG A 141 21.18 -9.20 -1.38
N PRO A 142 21.26 -10.52 -1.55
CA PRO A 142 22.47 -11.16 -2.04
C PRO A 142 22.92 -10.56 -3.37
N LYS A 143 24.22 -10.31 -3.54
CA LYS A 143 24.78 -9.81 -4.82
C LYS A 143 24.52 -10.77 -6.00
N THR A 144 24.30 -12.05 -5.70
CA THR A 144 24.01 -13.11 -6.66
C THR A 144 22.60 -13.00 -7.25
N TRP A 145 21.69 -12.29 -6.60
CA TRP A 145 20.37 -12.05 -7.16
C TRP A 145 20.47 -10.87 -8.15
N PRO A 146 20.10 -11.03 -9.43
CA PRO A 146 19.92 -9.91 -10.32
C PRO A 146 18.90 -8.94 -9.73
N ALA A 147 19.13 -7.64 -9.90
CA ALA A 147 18.16 -6.64 -9.51
C ALA A 147 16.88 -6.88 -10.34
N LEU A 148 15.72 -6.88 -9.68
CA LEU A 148 14.49 -6.70 -10.40
C LEU A 148 14.52 -5.29 -11.02
N SER A 149 14.02 -5.12 -12.24
CA SER A 149 13.83 -3.80 -12.81
C SER A 149 12.39 -3.73 -13.26
N PRO A 150 11.46 -3.41 -12.34
CA PRO A 150 10.07 -3.24 -12.73
C PRO A 150 10.00 -2.21 -13.87
N ARG A 151 9.18 -2.51 -14.86
CA ARG A 151 8.93 -1.59 -15.96
C ARG A 151 7.97 -0.48 -15.52
N ASP A 152 7.74 0.47 -16.42
CA ASP A 152 6.60 1.37 -16.28
C ASP A 152 5.29 0.54 -16.33
N VAL A 153 4.43 0.76 -15.35
CA VAL A 153 3.15 0.06 -15.17
C VAL A 153 1.94 0.98 -15.35
N THR A 154 2.12 2.17 -15.92
CA THR A 154 1.04 3.13 -16.17
C THR A 154 -0.12 2.51 -16.97
N GLY A 155 0.19 1.70 -17.98
CA GLY A 155 -0.82 0.99 -18.77
C GLY A 155 -1.62 -0.02 -17.94
N GLU A 156 -0.99 -0.73 -17.03
CA GLU A 156 -1.63 -1.71 -16.15
C GLU A 156 -2.45 -1.02 -15.06
N ILE A 157 -2.00 0.13 -14.56
CA ILE A 157 -2.79 0.96 -13.62
C ILE A 157 -4.06 1.44 -14.31
N ALA A 158 -3.97 1.91 -15.55
CA ALA A 158 -5.13 2.29 -16.35
C ALA A 158 -6.09 1.11 -16.56
N ALA A 159 -5.58 -0.07 -16.91
CA ALA A 159 -6.41 -1.27 -17.10
C ALA A 159 -7.18 -1.67 -15.83
N VAL A 160 -6.51 -1.69 -14.66
CA VAL A 160 -7.18 -1.99 -13.38
C VAL A 160 -8.17 -0.88 -12.97
N ARG A 161 -7.90 0.38 -13.34
CA ARG A 161 -8.85 1.49 -13.16
C ARG A 161 -10.10 1.30 -14.03
N ASP A 162 -9.95 0.89 -15.27
CA ASP A 162 -11.07 0.65 -16.18
C ASP A 162 -11.95 -0.50 -15.67
N GLU A 163 -11.34 -1.58 -15.15
CA GLU A 163 -12.06 -2.65 -14.45
C GLU A 163 -12.86 -2.13 -13.25
N LEU A 164 -12.26 -1.27 -12.42
CA LEU A 164 -12.91 -0.65 -11.26
C LEU A 164 -14.09 0.25 -11.67
N LEU A 165 -13.91 1.08 -12.70
CA LEU A 165 -14.95 1.98 -13.21
C LEU A 165 -16.11 1.21 -13.83
N ALA A 166 -15.84 0.12 -14.56
CA ALA A 166 -16.87 -0.76 -15.09
C ALA A 166 -17.72 -1.40 -13.97
N ALA A 167 -17.11 -1.66 -12.81
CA ALA A 167 -17.79 -2.17 -11.63
C ALA A 167 -18.56 -1.09 -10.84
N TYR A 168 -18.25 0.20 -11.04
CA TYR A 168 -18.82 1.31 -10.27
C TYR A 168 -20.23 1.68 -10.75
N ARG A 169 -21.20 0.82 -10.44
CA ARG A 169 -22.62 1.02 -10.73
C ARG A 169 -23.50 0.48 -9.61
N PRO A 170 -24.71 1.03 -9.38
CA PRO A 170 -25.64 0.48 -8.41
C PRO A 170 -25.99 -1.00 -8.71
N PRO A 171 -26.28 -1.83 -7.69
CA PRO A 171 -26.26 -1.46 -6.27
C PRO A 171 -24.85 -1.45 -5.65
N LEU A 172 -23.86 -2.04 -6.32
CA LEU A 172 -22.52 -2.27 -5.77
C LEU A 172 -21.80 -0.97 -5.37
N SER A 173 -21.91 0.09 -6.18
CA SER A 173 -21.29 1.40 -5.88
C SER A 173 -21.86 2.08 -4.64
N ILE A 174 -23.11 1.76 -4.27
CA ILE A 174 -23.76 2.27 -3.06
C ILE A 174 -23.34 1.42 -1.87
N GLU A 175 -23.50 0.10 -1.97
CA GLU A 175 -23.23 -0.83 -0.87
C GLU A 175 -21.75 -0.90 -0.47
N ARG A 176 -20.84 -0.70 -1.44
CA ARG A 176 -19.40 -0.86 -1.26
C ARG A 176 -18.62 0.42 -1.54
N HIS A 177 -19.25 1.60 -1.41
CA HIS A 177 -18.63 2.89 -1.73
C HIS A 177 -17.23 3.09 -1.11
N ALA A 178 -17.08 2.78 0.18
CA ALA A 178 -15.79 2.89 0.89
C ALA A 178 -14.70 1.92 0.36
N VAL A 179 -15.08 0.83 -0.31
CA VAL A 179 -14.13 -0.07 -0.98
C VAL A 179 -13.61 0.59 -2.26
N PHE A 180 -14.49 1.19 -3.07
CA PHE A 180 -14.11 1.92 -4.27
C PHE A 180 -13.17 3.09 -3.98
N ILE A 181 -13.43 3.87 -2.93
CA ILE A 181 -12.52 4.96 -2.50
C ILE A 181 -11.12 4.40 -2.21
N ARG A 182 -11.03 3.32 -1.45
CA ARG A 182 -9.75 2.71 -1.07
C ARG A 182 -8.99 2.15 -2.27
N ILE A 183 -9.66 1.51 -3.22
CA ILE A 183 -9.01 1.02 -4.45
C ILE A 183 -8.54 2.19 -5.30
N SER A 184 -9.37 3.23 -5.46
CA SER A 184 -9.03 4.42 -6.24
C SER A 184 -7.82 5.14 -5.65
N ALA A 185 -7.73 5.24 -4.32
CA ALA A 185 -6.57 5.79 -3.63
C ALA A 185 -5.28 5.00 -3.91
N LEU A 186 -5.33 3.66 -3.87
CA LEU A 186 -4.18 2.81 -4.20
C LEU A 186 -3.72 3.00 -5.66
N LEU A 187 -4.66 3.08 -6.60
CA LEU A 187 -4.33 3.30 -8.02
C LEU A 187 -3.74 4.69 -8.26
N LYS A 188 -4.23 5.71 -7.56
CA LYS A 188 -3.65 7.06 -7.61
C LYS A 188 -2.23 7.06 -7.03
N GLU A 189 -2.02 6.43 -5.87
CA GLU A 189 -0.69 6.33 -5.25
C GLU A 189 0.28 5.55 -6.17
N ALA A 190 -0.20 4.51 -6.86
CA ALA A 190 0.59 3.78 -7.85
C ALA A 190 1.04 4.66 -9.02
N ASP A 191 0.16 5.52 -9.56
CA ASP A 191 0.49 6.48 -10.61
C ASP A 191 1.52 7.50 -10.15
N GLU A 192 1.33 8.08 -8.96
CA GLU A 192 2.24 9.08 -8.38
C GLU A 192 3.63 8.49 -8.13
N LEU A 193 3.70 7.26 -7.61
CA LEU A 193 4.95 6.51 -7.46
C LEU A 193 5.61 6.21 -8.82
N GLY A 194 4.82 5.79 -9.82
CA GLY A 194 5.29 5.51 -11.17
C GLY A 194 5.90 6.75 -11.84
N ALA A 195 5.19 7.88 -11.78
CA ALA A 195 5.63 9.16 -12.31
C ALA A 195 6.91 9.67 -11.62
N ALA A 196 7.07 9.37 -10.33
CA ALA A 196 8.27 9.66 -9.57
C ALA A 196 9.45 8.68 -9.82
N GLY A 197 9.25 7.65 -10.63
CA GLY A 197 10.25 6.59 -10.87
C GLY A 197 10.40 5.58 -9.74
N ALA A 198 9.56 5.64 -8.70
CA ALA A 198 9.50 4.70 -7.58
C ALA A 198 8.71 3.43 -7.99
N ARG A 199 9.27 2.68 -8.94
CA ARG A 199 8.56 1.61 -9.65
C ARG A 199 8.21 0.40 -8.79
N TYR A 200 8.97 0.11 -7.73
CA TYR A 200 8.66 -1.02 -6.86
C TYR A 200 7.44 -0.70 -5.99
N GLY A 201 7.39 0.52 -5.44
CA GLY A 201 6.21 1.02 -4.75
C GLY A 201 4.98 1.04 -5.67
N ALA A 202 5.13 1.52 -6.90
CA ALA A 202 4.05 1.55 -7.88
C ALA A 202 3.46 0.14 -8.14
N VAL A 203 4.32 -0.86 -8.35
CA VAL A 203 3.89 -2.26 -8.53
C VAL A 203 3.20 -2.80 -7.28
N LEU A 204 3.71 -2.53 -6.08
CA LEU A 204 3.06 -2.97 -4.84
C LEU A 204 1.65 -2.40 -4.73
N ARG A 205 1.46 -1.09 -4.95
CA ARG A 205 0.15 -0.43 -4.88
C ARG A 205 -0.81 -0.92 -5.96
N LEU A 206 -0.32 -1.14 -7.18
CA LEU A 206 -1.09 -1.75 -8.27
C LEU A 206 -1.58 -3.16 -7.89
N LEU A 207 -0.71 -4.01 -7.37
CA LEU A 207 -1.07 -5.40 -7.01
C LEU A 207 -2.03 -5.45 -5.81
N ASP A 208 -1.85 -4.57 -4.82
CA ASP A 208 -2.81 -4.38 -3.72
C ASP A 208 -4.19 -3.94 -4.24
N ALA A 209 -4.22 -3.01 -5.20
CA ALA A 209 -5.46 -2.59 -5.85
C ALA A 209 -6.10 -3.74 -6.62
N LYS A 210 -5.33 -4.50 -7.39
CA LYS A 210 -5.81 -5.66 -8.17
C LYS A 210 -6.41 -6.74 -7.26
N ALA A 211 -5.78 -7.05 -6.14
CA ALA A 211 -6.33 -7.99 -5.15
C ALA A 211 -7.71 -7.55 -4.65
N ARG A 212 -7.89 -6.24 -4.40
CA ARG A 212 -9.17 -5.69 -3.92
C ARG A 212 -10.23 -5.62 -5.01
N VAL A 213 -9.84 -5.30 -6.26
CA VAL A 213 -10.74 -5.36 -7.43
C VAL A 213 -11.23 -6.80 -7.64
N ALA A 214 -10.33 -7.78 -7.59
CA ALA A 214 -10.70 -9.19 -7.75
C ALA A 214 -11.75 -9.63 -6.70
N ARG A 215 -11.57 -9.27 -5.43
CA ARG A 215 -12.55 -9.54 -4.37
C ARG A 215 -13.89 -8.83 -4.59
N LEU A 216 -13.86 -7.62 -5.12
CA LEU A 216 -15.04 -6.84 -5.44
C LEU A 216 -15.84 -7.46 -6.61
N LEU A 217 -15.14 -7.93 -7.65
CA LEU A 217 -15.73 -8.50 -8.85
C LEU A 217 -16.19 -9.95 -8.68
N HIS A 218 -15.59 -10.70 -7.75
CA HIS A 218 -15.88 -12.11 -7.51
C HIS A 218 -16.28 -12.37 -6.05
N PRO A 219 -17.38 -11.75 -5.57
CA PRO A 219 -17.84 -11.94 -4.20
C PRO A 219 -18.15 -13.43 -3.94
N GLY A 220 -17.75 -13.93 -2.77
CA GLY A 220 -17.95 -15.33 -2.40
C GLY A 220 -16.97 -16.33 -3.02
N ARG A 221 -16.11 -15.92 -3.95
CA ARG A 221 -14.98 -16.75 -4.41
C ARG A 221 -13.99 -16.88 -3.25
N THR A 222 -13.90 -18.07 -2.67
CA THR A 222 -13.02 -18.35 -1.54
C THR A 222 -12.08 -19.51 -1.84
N MET A 223 -10.92 -19.53 -1.17
CA MET A 223 -9.95 -20.61 -1.22
C MET A 223 -9.66 -21.09 0.20
N GLY A 224 -9.99 -22.35 0.48
CA GLY A 224 -9.74 -22.97 1.79
C GLY A 224 -8.27 -23.27 2.02
N ARG A 225 -7.90 -23.57 3.27
CA ARG A 225 -6.51 -23.82 3.70
C ARG A 225 -5.79 -24.87 2.85
N ASP A 226 -6.42 -26.02 2.60
CA ASP A 226 -5.76 -27.12 1.89
C ASP A 226 -5.55 -26.79 0.41
N GLN A 227 -6.54 -26.14 -0.23
CA GLN A 227 -6.41 -25.66 -1.60
C GLN A 227 -5.32 -24.59 -1.72
N ALA A 228 -5.29 -23.64 -0.78
CA ALA A 228 -4.24 -22.62 -0.70
C ALA A 228 -2.85 -23.24 -0.49
N ALA A 229 -2.73 -24.27 0.34
CA ALA A 229 -1.48 -24.99 0.54
C ALA A 229 -0.99 -25.68 -0.75
N ALA A 230 -1.91 -26.35 -1.47
CA ALA A 230 -1.60 -26.98 -2.76
C ALA A 230 -1.14 -25.95 -3.81
N ARG A 231 -1.87 -24.83 -3.96
CA ARG A 231 -1.49 -23.72 -4.85
C ARG A 231 -0.15 -23.11 -4.45
N ALA A 232 0.07 -22.93 -3.15
CA ALA A 232 1.30 -22.38 -2.66
C ALA A 232 2.51 -23.24 -3.00
N ALA A 233 2.40 -24.57 -2.89
CA ALA A 233 3.48 -25.48 -3.26
C ALA A 233 3.92 -25.30 -4.74
N THR A 234 2.96 -25.05 -5.65
CA THR A 234 3.27 -24.73 -7.04
C THR A 234 4.07 -23.43 -7.16
N TYR A 235 3.64 -22.36 -6.51
CA TYR A 235 4.36 -21.09 -6.55
C TYR A 235 5.71 -21.17 -5.84
N GLU A 236 5.82 -21.89 -4.73
CA GLU A 236 7.09 -22.14 -4.04
C GLU A 236 8.14 -22.74 -4.97
N ALA A 237 7.76 -23.75 -5.77
CA ALA A 237 8.67 -24.35 -6.74
C ALA A 237 9.11 -23.34 -7.81
N VAL A 238 8.18 -22.54 -8.34
CA VAL A 238 8.49 -21.49 -9.33
C VAL A 238 9.43 -20.45 -8.74
N LEU A 239 9.11 -19.89 -7.57
CA LEU A 239 9.90 -18.84 -6.95
C LEU A 239 11.28 -19.34 -6.51
N GLY A 240 11.37 -20.57 -5.97
CA GLY A 240 12.63 -21.17 -5.55
C GLY A 240 13.59 -21.49 -6.69
N SER A 241 13.07 -21.68 -7.91
CA SER A 241 13.87 -21.90 -9.12
C SER A 241 14.26 -20.61 -9.85
N SER A 242 13.66 -19.48 -9.47
CA SER A 242 13.89 -18.20 -10.13
C SER A 242 15.28 -17.66 -9.80
N PRO A 243 16.05 -17.19 -10.80
CA PRO A 243 17.30 -16.49 -10.52
C PRO A 243 17.06 -15.08 -9.98
N LEU A 244 15.85 -14.52 -10.15
CA LEU A 244 15.50 -13.14 -9.81
C LEU A 244 15.17 -12.97 -8.32
N ASP A 245 15.19 -11.72 -7.85
CA ASP A 245 14.62 -11.37 -6.55
C ASP A 245 13.08 -11.50 -6.58
N THR A 246 12.58 -12.59 -6.00
CA THR A 246 11.15 -12.92 -5.93
C THR A 246 10.49 -12.45 -4.63
N THR A 247 11.14 -11.62 -3.81
CA THR A 247 10.62 -11.28 -2.48
C THR A 247 9.28 -10.55 -2.52
N LEU A 248 9.03 -9.74 -3.57
CA LEU A 248 7.73 -9.11 -3.76
C LEU A 248 6.63 -10.13 -4.10
N GLN A 249 6.91 -11.15 -4.92
CA GLN A 249 5.98 -12.26 -5.15
C GLN A 249 5.74 -13.07 -3.87
N ARG A 250 6.81 -13.31 -3.11
CA ARG A 250 6.77 -14.01 -1.83
C ARG A 250 5.86 -13.29 -0.82
N LEU A 251 5.88 -11.96 -0.75
CA LEU A 251 4.98 -11.18 0.09
C LEU A 251 3.50 -11.52 -0.17
N PHE A 252 3.07 -11.57 -1.43
CA PHE A 252 1.70 -11.91 -1.78
C PHE A 252 1.38 -13.39 -1.52
N LEU A 253 2.32 -14.29 -1.84
CA LEU A 253 2.17 -15.71 -1.51
C LEU A 253 1.97 -15.95 -0.01
N GLU A 254 2.82 -15.33 0.82
CA GLU A 254 2.71 -15.37 2.28
C GLU A 254 1.37 -14.80 2.76
N THR A 255 0.93 -13.68 2.17
CA THR A 255 -0.38 -13.07 2.47
C THR A 255 -1.52 -14.03 2.18
N ALA A 256 -1.51 -14.71 1.04
CA ALA A 256 -2.56 -15.66 0.64
C ALA A 256 -2.60 -16.87 1.56
N GLN A 257 -1.44 -17.49 1.84
CA GLN A 257 -1.33 -18.62 2.76
C GLN A 257 -1.84 -18.27 4.16
N PHE A 258 -1.39 -17.12 4.69
CA PHE A 258 -1.77 -16.66 6.02
C PHE A 258 -3.27 -16.36 6.10
N SER A 259 -3.84 -15.74 5.06
CA SER A 259 -5.27 -15.41 5.02
C SER A 259 -6.14 -16.67 4.92
N ALA A 260 -5.74 -17.66 4.12
CA ALA A 260 -6.44 -18.95 4.03
C ALA A 260 -6.39 -19.77 5.33
N ALA A 261 -5.36 -19.55 6.15
CA ALA A 261 -5.21 -20.19 7.45
C ALA A 261 -6.03 -19.50 8.56
N ASN A 262 -6.62 -18.33 8.31
CA ASN A 262 -7.46 -17.65 9.30
C ASN A 262 -8.79 -18.42 9.46
N PRO A 263 -9.09 -18.94 10.67
CA PRO A 263 -10.32 -19.69 10.90
C PRO A 263 -11.58 -18.82 10.93
N ASP A 264 -11.46 -17.49 11.05
CA ASP A 264 -12.60 -16.58 11.07
C ASP A 264 -13.10 -16.27 9.64
N PRO A 265 -14.28 -16.79 9.24
CA PRO A 265 -14.83 -16.50 7.93
C PRO A 265 -15.23 -15.02 7.78
N ALA A 266 -15.57 -14.33 8.88
CA ALA A 266 -15.96 -12.91 8.84
C ALA A 266 -14.77 -12.01 8.47
N ALA A 267 -13.54 -12.45 8.72
CA ALA A 267 -12.32 -11.77 8.28
C ALA A 267 -12.11 -11.82 6.75
N GLY A 268 -12.85 -12.65 6.02
CA GLY A 268 -12.75 -12.77 4.56
C GLY A 268 -11.42 -13.38 4.09
N GLY A 269 -10.75 -14.17 4.94
CA GLY A 269 -9.42 -14.72 4.67
C GLY A 269 -9.38 -15.60 3.40
N GLY A 270 -10.40 -16.43 3.19
CA GLY A 270 -10.53 -17.25 1.99
C GLY A 270 -10.70 -16.43 0.70
N GLU A 271 -11.39 -15.28 0.74
CA GLU A 271 -11.54 -14.39 -0.42
C GLU A 271 -10.21 -13.72 -0.77
N ILE A 272 -9.45 -13.29 0.25
CA ILE A 272 -8.12 -12.70 0.07
C ILE A 272 -7.19 -13.72 -0.57
N ALA A 273 -7.18 -14.96 -0.07
CA ALA A 273 -6.38 -16.03 -0.64
C ALA A 273 -6.75 -16.31 -2.10
N ALA A 274 -8.04 -16.44 -2.41
CA ALA A 274 -8.50 -16.66 -3.78
C ALA A 274 -8.08 -15.53 -4.73
N ALA A 275 -8.31 -14.27 -4.35
CA ALA A 275 -7.93 -13.11 -5.15
C ALA A 275 -6.43 -13.06 -5.44
N ILE A 276 -5.60 -13.42 -4.45
CA ILE A 276 -4.15 -13.41 -4.66
C ILE A 276 -3.71 -14.56 -5.56
N PHE A 277 -4.16 -15.79 -5.30
CA PHE A 277 -3.72 -16.96 -6.06
C PHE A 277 -4.21 -16.96 -7.52
N GLU A 278 -5.42 -16.46 -7.76
CA GLU A 278 -6.07 -16.54 -9.07
C GLU A 278 -5.88 -15.26 -9.91
N ASP A 279 -5.66 -14.10 -9.30
CA ASP A 279 -5.62 -12.82 -10.05
C ASP A 279 -4.34 -12.01 -9.86
N VAL A 280 -3.65 -12.12 -8.72
CA VAL A 280 -2.44 -11.32 -8.43
C VAL A 280 -1.18 -12.08 -8.81
N LEU A 281 -0.99 -13.30 -8.31
CA LEU A 281 0.21 -14.09 -8.58
C LEU A 281 0.39 -14.39 -10.09
N PRO A 282 -0.66 -14.74 -10.85
CA PRO A 282 -0.57 -14.88 -12.32
C PRO A 282 -0.29 -13.57 -13.05
N TYR A 283 -0.48 -12.42 -12.40
CA TYR A 283 -0.28 -11.09 -13.01
C TYR A 283 1.16 -10.59 -12.89
N PHE A 284 1.99 -11.21 -12.04
CA PHE A 284 3.39 -10.82 -11.90
C PHE A 284 4.21 -10.85 -13.20
N PRO A 285 4.10 -11.89 -14.06
CA PRO A 285 4.77 -11.88 -15.35
C PRO A 285 4.39 -10.68 -16.23
N VAL A 286 3.18 -10.14 -16.08
CA VAL A 286 2.76 -8.92 -16.81
C VAL A 286 3.54 -7.72 -16.29
N VAL A 287 3.55 -7.48 -14.98
CA VAL A 287 4.17 -6.27 -14.38
C VAL A 287 5.70 -6.34 -14.27
N LEU A 288 6.28 -7.53 -14.29
CA LEU A 288 7.74 -7.75 -14.24
C LEU A 288 8.35 -8.12 -15.60
N GLY A 289 7.53 -8.48 -16.58
CA GLY A 289 7.98 -8.82 -17.93
C GLY A 289 8.46 -7.61 -18.73
N PRO A 290 9.00 -7.84 -19.95
CA PRO A 290 9.32 -6.75 -20.86
C PRO A 290 8.09 -5.90 -21.13
N ALA A 291 8.28 -4.58 -21.33
CA ALA A 291 7.18 -3.70 -21.69
C ALA A 291 6.53 -4.21 -22.99
N PRO A 292 5.19 -4.36 -23.04
CA PRO A 292 4.52 -4.63 -24.29
C PRO A 292 4.85 -3.48 -25.27
N PRO A 293 4.90 -3.75 -26.58
CA PRO A 293 5.09 -2.70 -27.56
C PRO A 293 4.03 -1.61 -27.33
N ALA A 294 4.48 -0.36 -27.29
CA ALA A 294 3.60 0.77 -27.04
C ALA A 294 2.43 0.69 -28.03
N PRO A 295 1.16 0.76 -27.57
CA PRO A 295 0.05 0.83 -28.49
C PRO A 295 0.27 2.05 -29.40
N PRO A 296 -0.08 1.96 -30.69
CA PRO A 296 0.05 3.10 -31.59
C PRO A 296 -0.66 4.29 -30.97
N GLN A 297 0.06 5.41 -30.82
CA GLN A 297 -0.50 6.66 -30.30
C GLN A 297 -1.67 7.05 -31.20
N ARG A 298 -2.90 6.80 -30.73
CA ARG A 298 -4.08 7.41 -31.33
C ARG A 298 -4.05 8.86 -30.89
N LEU A 299 -4.00 9.78 -31.86
CA LEU A 299 -4.24 11.19 -31.57
C LEU A 299 -5.59 11.26 -30.84
N ALA A 300 -5.58 11.72 -29.60
CA ALA A 300 -6.78 11.84 -28.81
C ALA A 300 -7.66 12.93 -29.44
N GLU A 301 -8.73 12.52 -30.12
CA GLU A 301 -9.79 13.43 -30.53
C GLU A 301 -10.61 13.78 -29.28
N ALA A 302 -10.33 14.92 -28.67
CA ALA A 302 -11.14 15.43 -27.57
C ALA A 302 -12.36 16.16 -28.15
N THR A 303 -13.55 15.58 -27.98
CA THR A 303 -14.80 16.32 -28.21
C THR A 303 -15.12 17.13 -26.95
N VAL A 304 -14.95 18.45 -27.02
CA VAL A 304 -15.29 19.37 -25.92
C VAL A 304 -16.76 19.74 -26.03
N THR A 305 -17.60 19.19 -25.16
CA THR A 305 -19.00 19.62 -25.04
C THR A 305 -19.08 20.78 -24.06
N LEU A 306 -19.30 21.99 -24.57
CA LEU A 306 -19.58 23.17 -23.76
C LEU A 306 -21.02 23.11 -23.24
N VAL A 307 -21.17 22.91 -21.93
CA VAL A 307 -22.49 22.98 -21.26
C VAL A 307 -22.65 24.39 -20.69
N ARG A 308 -23.64 25.13 -21.18
CA ARG A 308 -24.04 26.43 -20.60
C ARG A 308 -24.86 26.15 -19.35
N TRP A 309 -24.32 26.45 -18.18
CA TRP A 309 -25.09 26.40 -16.94
C TRP A 309 -26.08 27.57 -16.89
N PRO A 310 -27.37 27.34 -16.56
CA PRO A 310 -28.43 28.35 -16.65
C PRO A 310 -28.42 29.39 -15.52
N TYR A 311 -27.30 29.58 -14.82
CA TYR A 311 -27.17 30.55 -13.71
C TYR A 311 -26.11 31.59 -14.03
N THR A 312 -26.37 32.39 -15.06
CA THR A 312 -25.78 33.72 -15.29
C THR A 312 -26.89 34.61 -15.82
#